data_AF-A0A7K1BCQ9-F1
#
_entry.id   AF-A0A7K1BCQ9-F1
#
_cell.length_a   1.000
_cell.length_b   1.000
_cell.length_c   1.000
_cell.angle_alpha   90.00
_cell.angle_beta   90.00
_cell.angle_gamma   90.00
#
_symmetry.space_group_name_H-M   'P 1'
#
loop_
_entity.id
_entity.type
_entity.pdbx_description
1 polymer ?
#
loop_
_entity_poly.entity_id
_entity_poly.type
_entity_poly.pdbx_seq_one_letter_code
_entity_poly.pdbx_strand_id
1 'polypeptide(L)'
;MPDLSRRVALVVEDDGPAPITIADHLAGLGHEVTMIFQTPGPAPLVGKYSVGSMLARLDLGGVRLVPLARVVDIDGGTLTLAHSYSMRRWTVDGFDSVVLACGSVGDDALYREVKRQHPDVRLLGDAYAPRRMVFATRQAWELALALALG
;
A
#
# COMPACT_ATOMS: atom_id res chain seq x y z
N MET A 1 -3.33 8.51 15.62
CA MET A 1 -3.14 8.91 14.21
C MET A 1 -3.23 10.43 14.16
N PRO A 2 -2.52 11.12 13.26
CA PRO A 2 -2.81 12.53 13.00
C PRO A 2 -4.32 12.69 12.70
N ASP A 3 -4.87 13.85 13.04
CA ASP A 3 -6.30 14.16 12.90
C ASP A 3 -6.66 14.19 11.40
N LEU A 4 -7.03 13.04 10.85
CA LEU A 4 -7.48 12.91 9.47
C LEU A 4 -8.82 13.64 9.36
N SER A 5 -8.87 14.61 8.46
CA SER A 5 -10.08 15.37 8.21
C SER A 5 -11.05 14.60 7.29
N ARG A 6 -12.20 15.19 6.99
CA ARG A 6 -13.33 14.48 6.38
C ARG A 6 -13.04 13.96 4.96
N ARG A 7 -12.42 14.75 4.09
CA ARG A 7 -12.19 14.38 2.68
C ARG A 7 -10.75 13.93 2.46
N VAL A 8 -10.57 12.67 2.06
CA VAL A 8 -9.25 12.03 1.97
C VAL A 8 -8.97 11.58 0.53
N ALA A 9 -7.84 12.03 -0.02
CA ALA A 9 -7.27 11.41 -1.21
C ALA A 9 -6.33 10.27 -0.81
N LEU A 10 -6.58 9.07 -1.30
CA LEU A 10 -5.69 7.93 -1.17
C LEU A 10 -4.95 7.73 -2.50
N VAL A 11 -3.66 8.04 -2.51
CA VAL A 11 -2.76 7.83 -3.65
C VAL A 11 -2.18 6.43 -3.57
N VAL A 12 -2.37 5.64 -4.62
CA VAL A 12 -2.00 4.22 -4.63
C VAL A 12 -0.94 3.95 -5.69
N GLU A 13 0.21 3.46 -5.22
CA GLU A 13 1.29 2.92 -6.04
C GLU A 13 1.66 1.48 -5.63
N ASP A 14 0.85 0.85 -4.79
CA ASP A 14 0.94 -0.57 -4.41
C ASP A 14 -0.20 -1.36 -5.07
N ASP A 15 0.14 -2.44 -5.76
CA ASP A 15 -0.82 -3.32 -6.44
C ASP A 15 -1.36 -4.47 -5.56
N GLY A 16 -0.94 -4.54 -4.30
CA GLY A 16 -1.38 -5.50 -3.30
C GLY A 16 -2.70 -5.15 -2.61
N PRO A 17 -3.10 -5.92 -1.59
CA PRO A 17 -4.38 -5.72 -0.89
C PRO A 17 -4.40 -4.50 0.04
N ALA A 18 -3.24 -4.01 0.49
CA ALA A 18 -3.14 -3.00 1.53
C ALA A 18 -3.89 -1.68 1.20
N PRO A 19 -3.77 -1.10 -0.01
CA PRO A 19 -4.52 0.10 -0.37
C PRO A 19 -6.05 -0.07 -0.25
N ILE A 20 -6.59 -1.24 -0.64
CA ILE A 20 -8.02 -1.49 -0.49
C ILE A 20 -8.40 -1.53 0.99
N THR A 21 -7.60 -2.19 1.83
CA THR A 21 -7.88 -2.24 3.27
C THR A 21 -7.77 -0.86 3.93
N ILE A 22 -6.88 0.01 3.45
CA ILE A 22 -6.76 1.39 3.92
C ILE A 22 -8.01 2.18 3.54
N ALA A 23 -8.44 2.12 2.28
CA ALA A 23 -9.63 2.81 1.80
C ALA A 23 -10.90 2.37 2.55
N ASP A 24 -11.09 1.06 2.71
CA ASP A 24 -12.20 0.48 3.46
C ASP A 24 -12.20 0.91 4.93
N HIS A 25 -11.04 0.89 5.58
CA HIS A 25 -10.91 1.34 6.97
C HIS A 25 -11.29 2.82 7.12
N LEU A 26 -10.75 3.69 6.27
CA LEU A 26 -11.03 5.13 6.29
C LEU A 26 -12.51 5.43 6.02
N ALA A 27 -13.11 4.76 5.03
CA ALA A 27 -14.53 4.88 4.76
C ALA A 27 -15.38 4.41 5.96
N GLY A 28 -14.99 3.30 6.59
CA GLY A 28 -15.63 2.78 7.81
C GLY A 28 -15.56 3.72 9.02
N LEU A 29 -14.56 4.61 9.06
CA LEU A 29 -14.45 5.69 10.05
C LEU A 29 -15.26 6.95 9.67
N GLY A 30 -15.92 6.96 8.51
CA GLY A 30 -16.76 8.07 8.05
C GLY A 30 -16.03 9.11 7.19
N HIS A 31 -14.81 8.82 6.73
CA HIS A 31 -14.12 9.70 5.78
C HIS A 31 -14.67 9.52 4.36
N GLU A 32 -14.71 10.62 3.60
CA GLU A 32 -15.02 10.64 2.18
C GLU A 32 -13.74 10.34 1.39
N VAL A 33 -13.57 9.07 1.00
CA VAL A 33 -12.33 8.59 0.38
C VAL A 33 -12.41 8.64 -1.14
N THR A 34 -11.39 9.24 -1.77
CA THR A 34 -11.11 9.09 -3.19
C THR A 34 -9.82 8.30 -3.37
N MET A 35 -9.91 7.10 -3.94
CA MET A 35 -8.77 6.23 -4.21
C MET A 35 -8.30 6.39 -5.67
N ILE A 36 -7.06 6.83 -5.84
CA ILE A 36 -6.44 7.15 -7.12
C ILE A 36 -5.34 6.13 -7.41
N PHE A 37 -5.44 5.42 -8.54
CA PHE A 37 -4.54 4.32 -8.88
C PHE A 37 -4.29 4.23 -10.37
N GLN A 38 -3.13 3.68 -10.75
CA GLN A 38 -2.64 3.73 -12.12
C GLN A 38 -3.21 2.64 -13.04
N THR A 39 -3.88 1.64 -12.48
CA THR A 39 -4.32 0.41 -13.15
C THR A 39 -5.82 0.46 -13.51
N PRO A 40 -6.31 -0.42 -14.42
CA PRO A 40 -7.73 -0.45 -14.80
C PRO A 40 -8.68 -0.81 -13.66
N GLY A 41 -8.19 -1.52 -12.66
CA GLY A 41 -8.92 -1.88 -11.44
C GLY A 41 -7.95 -1.97 -10.27
N PRO A 42 -8.42 -1.78 -9.03
CA PRO A 42 -7.53 -1.70 -7.88
C PRO A 42 -6.96 -3.07 -7.51
N ALA A 43 -5.77 -3.05 -6.90
CA ALA A 43 -5.07 -4.21 -6.37
C ALA A 43 -4.98 -5.42 -7.32
N PRO A 44 -4.41 -5.27 -8.54
CA PRO A 44 -4.37 -6.35 -9.53
C PRO A 44 -3.58 -7.59 -9.09
N LEU A 45 -2.78 -7.53 -8.03
CA LEU A 45 -2.09 -8.69 -7.47
C LEU A 45 -2.95 -9.52 -6.50
N VAL A 46 -4.17 -9.07 -6.20
CA VAL A 46 -5.14 -9.85 -5.41
C VAL A 46 -5.82 -10.88 -6.31
N GLY A 47 -5.94 -12.12 -5.80
CA GLY A 47 -6.54 -13.21 -6.54
C GLY A 47 -7.98 -12.89 -6.99
N LYS A 48 -8.32 -13.26 -8.23
CA LYS A 48 -9.61 -12.95 -8.87
C LYS A 48 -10.84 -13.37 -8.06
N TYR A 49 -10.74 -14.43 -7.26
CA TYR A 49 -11.84 -14.93 -6.42
C TYR A 49 -11.87 -14.31 -5.03
N SER A 50 -10.82 -13.59 -4.63
CA SER A 50 -10.70 -12.95 -3.32
C SER A 50 -10.98 -11.45 -3.38
N VAL A 51 -10.72 -10.81 -4.53
CA VAL A 51 -10.88 -9.35 -4.67
C VAL A 51 -12.35 -8.91 -4.58
N GLY A 52 -13.30 -9.76 -4.97
CA GLY A 52 -14.72 -9.40 -5.07
C GLY A 52 -15.34 -8.90 -3.77
N SER A 53 -15.05 -9.54 -2.62
CA SER A 53 -15.55 -9.09 -1.32
C SER A 53 -14.93 -7.76 -0.90
N MET A 54 -13.67 -7.51 -1.28
CA MET A 54 -12.98 -6.25 -0.98
C MET A 54 -13.58 -5.10 -1.81
N LEU A 55 -13.85 -5.34 -3.10
CA LEU A 55 -14.51 -4.35 -3.97
C LEU A 55 -15.93 -4.01 -3.49
N ALA A 56 -16.69 -5.01 -3.04
CA ALA A 56 -18.03 -4.79 -2.48
C ALA A 56 -17.99 -3.89 -1.24
N ARG A 57 -16.95 -4.02 -0.40
CA ARG A 57 -16.78 -3.14 0.76
C ARG A 57 -16.45 -1.69 0.37
N LEU A 58 -15.63 -1.49 -0.66
CA LEU A 58 -15.36 -0.15 -1.19
C LEU A 58 -16.63 0.53 -1.72
N ASP A 59 -17.46 -0.22 -2.46
CA ASP A 59 -18.73 0.27 -3.01
C ASP A 59 -19.71 0.64 -1.89
N LEU A 60 -19.94 -0.27 -0.93
CA LEU A 60 -20.80 -0.03 0.23
C LEU A 60 -20.32 1.13 1.10
N GLY A 61 -19.00 1.35 1.18
CA GLY A 61 -18.38 2.47 1.87
C GLY A 61 -18.41 3.79 1.10
N GLY A 62 -18.92 3.81 -0.14
CA GLY A 62 -18.97 5.02 -0.97
C GLY A 62 -17.60 5.52 -1.44
N VAL A 63 -16.59 4.65 -1.50
CA VAL A 63 -15.23 5.03 -1.94
C VAL A 63 -15.24 5.40 -3.41
N ARG A 64 -14.82 6.62 -3.75
CA ARG A 64 -14.68 7.05 -5.14
C ARG A 64 -13.41 6.46 -5.76
N LEU A 65 -13.56 5.70 -6.83
CA LEU A 65 -12.43 5.11 -7.56
C LEU A 65 -12.02 6.02 -8.73
N VAL A 66 -10.74 6.32 -8.84
CA VAL A 66 -10.14 7.05 -9.96
C VAL A 66 -9.06 6.15 -10.59
N PRO A 67 -9.46 5.24 -11.50
CA PRO A 67 -8.54 4.34 -12.18
C PRO A 67 -7.73 5.09 -13.24
N LEU A 68 -6.68 4.42 -13.75
CA LEU A 68 -5.86 4.91 -14.86
C LEU A 68 -5.27 6.31 -14.65
N ALA A 69 -5.06 6.69 -13.39
CA ALA A 69 -4.59 8.00 -13.00
C ALA A 69 -3.36 7.86 -12.09
N ARG A 70 -2.35 8.70 -12.36
CA ARG A 70 -1.22 8.91 -11.46
C ARG A 70 -1.25 10.32 -10.91
N VAL A 71 -0.92 10.48 -9.64
CA VAL A 71 -0.62 11.80 -9.08
C VAL A 71 0.76 12.22 -9.57
N VAL A 72 0.87 13.44 -10.09
CA VAL A 72 2.14 14.02 -10.54
C VAL A 72 2.57 15.23 -9.73
N ASP A 73 1.66 15.82 -8.96
CA ASP A 73 1.93 16.94 -8.06
C ASP A 73 0.88 17.01 -6.93
N ILE A 74 1.30 17.48 -5.76
CA ILE A 74 0.46 17.65 -4.56
C ILE A 74 0.71 19.05 -4.01
N ASP A 75 -0.32 19.90 -4.03
CA ASP A 75 -0.29 21.25 -3.48
C ASP A 75 -1.44 21.42 -2.48
N GLY A 76 -1.14 21.23 -1.19
CA GLY A 76 -2.14 21.23 -0.12
C GLY A 76 -3.25 20.20 -0.37
N GLY A 77 -4.49 20.70 -0.55
CA GLY A 77 -5.68 19.89 -0.83
C GLY A 77 -5.96 19.64 -2.32
N THR A 78 -5.04 20.04 -3.20
CA THR A 78 -5.17 19.97 -4.65
C THR A 78 -4.15 18.99 -5.22
N LEU A 79 -4.61 18.07 -6.07
CA LEU A 79 -3.77 17.09 -6.75
C LEU A 79 -3.79 17.33 -8.26
N THR A 80 -2.61 17.40 -8.85
CA THR A 80 -2.48 17.28 -10.31
C THR A 80 -2.35 15.81 -10.67
N LEU A 81 -3.28 15.34 -11.50
CA LEU A 81 -3.31 13.98 -12.01
C LEU A 81 -2.85 13.96 -13.47
N ALA A 82 -2.32 12.81 -13.90
CA ALA A 82 -2.09 12.49 -15.30
C ALA A 82 -2.65 11.11 -15.62
N HIS A 83 -3.23 10.95 -16.81
CA HIS A 83 -3.73 9.65 -17.24
C HIS A 83 -2.53 8.74 -17.50
N SER A 84 -2.52 7.53 -16.94
CA SER A 84 -1.35 6.63 -16.95
C SER A 84 -0.77 6.40 -18.35
N TYR A 85 -1.61 6.39 -19.38
CA TYR A 85 -1.22 6.15 -20.78
C TYR A 85 -1.08 7.42 -21.64
N SER A 86 -2.12 8.26 -21.73
CA SER A 86 -2.09 9.44 -22.61
C SER A 86 -1.35 10.64 -22.03
N MET A 87 -0.97 10.57 -20.74
CA MET A 87 -0.33 11.66 -20.00
C MET A 87 -1.15 12.95 -19.93
N ARG A 88 -2.41 12.94 -20.40
CA ARG A 88 -3.33 14.07 -20.27
C ARG A 88 -3.49 14.41 -18.80
N ARG A 89 -3.26 15.68 -18.46
CA ARG A 89 -3.33 16.18 -17.10
C ARG A 89 -4.69 16.78 -16.77
N TRP A 90 -5.09 16.66 -15.53
CA TRP A 90 -6.24 17.36 -14.95
C TRP A 90 -6.01 17.54 -13.45
N THR A 91 -6.79 18.41 -12.83
CA THR A 91 -6.70 18.70 -11.40
C THR A 91 -7.94 18.21 -10.69
N VAL A 92 -7.76 17.73 -9.45
CA VAL A 92 -8.83 17.47 -8.49
C VAL A 92 -8.47 18.19 -7.19
N ASP A 93 -9.46 18.79 -6.53
CA ASP A 93 -9.26 19.60 -5.33
C ASP A 93 -10.24 19.22 -4.21
N GLY A 94 -10.17 19.96 -3.11
CA GLY A 94 -11.06 19.80 -1.97
C GLY A 94 -10.65 18.69 -1.01
N PHE A 95 -9.41 18.20 -1.06
CA PHE A 95 -8.95 17.23 -0.07
C PHE A 95 -8.45 17.93 1.19
N ASP A 96 -8.83 17.40 2.35
CA ASP A 96 -8.33 17.89 3.63
C ASP A 96 -7.07 17.10 4.05
N SER A 97 -6.88 15.91 3.50
CA SER A 97 -5.75 15.04 3.78
C SER A 97 -5.40 14.18 2.57
N VAL A 98 -4.10 13.89 2.42
CA VAL A 98 -3.57 12.98 1.40
C VAL A 98 -2.85 11.84 2.08
N VAL A 99 -3.25 10.61 1.77
CA VAL A 99 -2.64 9.37 2.25
C VAL A 99 -1.92 8.69 1.10
N LEU A 100 -0.66 8.31 1.33
CA LEU A 100 0.18 7.63 0.34
C LEU A 100 0.27 6.13 0.67
N ALA A 101 -0.21 5.28 -0.22
CA ALA A 101 -0.07 3.83 -0.17
C ALA A 101 0.86 3.37 -1.29
N CYS A 102 2.17 3.54 -1.06
CA CYS A 102 3.24 3.35 -2.04
C CYS A 102 4.12 2.11 -1.76
N GLY A 103 3.57 1.13 -1.05
CA GLY A 103 4.32 -0.05 -0.60
C GLY A 103 5.06 0.19 0.70
N SER A 104 6.10 -0.61 0.95
CA SER A 104 6.85 -0.61 2.20
C SER A 104 8.35 -0.74 1.96
N VAL A 105 9.13 -0.21 2.90
CA VAL A 105 10.59 -0.30 2.93
C VAL A 105 10.97 -1.19 4.11
N GLY A 106 11.94 -2.09 3.90
CA GLY A 106 12.41 -2.97 4.97
C GLY A 106 13.07 -2.18 6.10
N ASP A 107 12.69 -2.49 7.34
CA ASP A 107 13.33 -1.94 8.53
C ASP A 107 14.33 -2.95 9.09
N ASP A 108 15.61 -2.73 8.78
CA ASP A 108 16.74 -3.56 9.17
C ASP A 108 17.69 -2.85 10.17
N ALA A 109 17.24 -1.77 10.82
CA ALA A 109 18.08 -0.95 11.67
C ALA A 109 18.73 -1.76 12.82
N LEU A 110 17.92 -2.54 13.54
CA LEU A 110 18.39 -3.42 14.60
C LEU A 110 19.36 -4.50 14.07
N TYR A 111 19.08 -5.05 12.90
CA TYR A 111 19.97 -6.03 12.28
C TYR A 111 21.36 -5.46 12.03
N ARG A 112 21.45 -4.25 11.46
CA ARG A 112 22.74 -3.57 11.21
C ARG A 112 23.48 -3.24 12.50
N GLU A 113 22.77 -2.96 13.58
CA GLU A 113 23.37 -2.75 14.90
C GLU A 113 23.99 -4.03 15.46
N VAL A 114 23.21 -5.11 15.52
CA VAL A 114 23.65 -6.37 16.13
C VAL A 114 24.70 -7.08 15.27
N LYS A 115 24.59 -7.03 13.93
CA LYS A 115 25.54 -7.66 13.00
C LYS A 115 26.98 -7.19 13.17
N ARG A 116 27.18 -5.96 13.67
CA ARG A 116 28.51 -5.40 13.99
C ARG A 116 29.17 -6.09 15.18
N GLN A 117 28.39 -6.63 16.11
CA GLN A 117 28.87 -7.26 17.33
C GLN A 117 28.84 -8.79 17.25
N HIS A 118 27.89 -9.33 16.49
CA HIS A 118 27.68 -10.77 16.32
C HIS A 118 27.68 -11.14 14.83
N PRO A 119 28.67 -11.91 14.34
CA PRO A 119 28.76 -12.26 12.93
C PRO A 119 27.64 -13.21 12.49
N ASP A 120 27.05 -13.98 13.43
CA ASP A 120 26.03 -14.98 13.13
C ASP A 120 24.59 -14.48 13.27
N VAL A 121 24.32 -13.27 12.78
CA VAL A 121 22.95 -12.71 12.74
C VAL A 121 22.37 -12.87 11.34
N ARG A 122 21.07 -13.22 11.27
CA ARG A 122 20.28 -13.35 10.03
C ARG A 122 19.11 -12.37 10.04
N LEU A 123 18.74 -11.87 8.87
CA LEU A 123 17.59 -10.98 8.65
C LEU A 123 16.58 -11.71 7.76
N LEU A 124 15.31 -11.70 8.16
CA LEU A 124 14.23 -12.42 7.47
C LEU A 124 12.97 -11.56 7.42
N GLY A 125 12.01 -11.99 6.61
CA GLY A 125 10.69 -11.37 6.50
C GLY A 125 10.73 -10.00 5.83
N ASP A 126 9.78 -9.16 6.19
CA ASP A 126 9.64 -7.84 5.57
C ASP A 126 10.78 -6.89 5.95
N ALA A 127 11.40 -7.09 7.12
CA ALA A 127 12.62 -6.39 7.49
C ALA A 127 13.76 -6.62 6.47
N TYR A 128 13.83 -7.82 5.87
CA TYR A 128 14.80 -8.12 4.80
C TYR A 128 14.36 -7.54 3.45
N ALA A 129 13.12 -7.82 3.05
CA ALA A 129 12.54 -7.29 1.82
C ALA A 129 11.02 -7.47 1.84
N PRO A 130 10.25 -6.39 2.04
CA PRO A 130 8.80 -6.45 2.17
C PRO A 130 8.14 -7.05 0.94
N ARG A 131 7.25 -8.02 1.15
CA ARG A 131 6.49 -8.67 0.07
C ARG A 131 5.30 -9.47 0.64
N ARG A 132 4.72 -10.37 -0.16
CA ARG A 132 3.63 -11.23 0.30
C ARG A 132 4.03 -12.04 1.54
N MET A 133 3.15 -12.09 2.54
CA MET A 133 3.35 -12.75 3.83
C MET A 133 3.94 -14.17 3.74
N VAL A 134 3.56 -14.94 2.71
CA VAL A 134 4.06 -16.31 2.48
C VAL A 134 5.59 -16.39 2.34
N PHE A 135 6.25 -15.30 1.94
CA PHE A 135 7.71 -15.29 1.84
C PHE A 135 8.38 -15.18 3.21
N ALA A 136 7.77 -14.48 4.17
CA ALA A 136 8.32 -14.39 5.51
C ALA A 136 8.36 -15.77 6.19
N THR A 137 7.25 -16.53 6.08
CA THR A 137 7.18 -17.88 6.65
C THR A 137 8.09 -18.86 5.90
N ARG A 138 8.17 -18.76 4.57
CA ARG A 138 9.07 -19.59 3.76
C ARG A 138 10.55 -19.35 4.11
N GLN A 139 10.97 -18.09 4.22
CA GLN A 139 12.34 -17.74 4.59
C GLN A 139 12.72 -18.27 5.98
N ALA A 140 11.80 -18.16 6.94
CA ALA A 140 12.01 -18.71 8.29
C ALA A 140 12.16 -20.23 8.26
N TRP A 141 11.30 -20.93 7.51
CA TRP A 141 11.37 -22.38 7.32
C TRP A 141 12.69 -22.83 6.67
N GLU A 142 13.08 -22.19 5.56
CA GLU A 142 14.32 -22.49 4.84
C GLU A 142 15.56 -22.29 5.72
N LEU A 143 15.59 -21.20 6.53
CA LEU A 143 16.67 -20.97 7.48
C LEU A 143 16.71 -22.04 8.58
N ALA A 144 15.56 -22.40 9.15
CA ALA A 144 15.48 -23.40 10.20
C ALA A 144 16.02 -24.77 9.73
N LEU A 145 15.66 -25.19 8.51
CA LEU A 145 16.20 -26.41 7.90
C LEU A 145 17.72 -26.34 7.70
N ALA A 146 18.22 -25.21 7.21
CA ALA A 146 19.66 -25.04 6.97
C ALA A 146 20.46 -25.12 8.28
N LEU A 147 19.92 -24.60 9.39
CA LEU A 147 20.55 -24.66 10.71
C LEU A 147 20.43 -26.05 11.38
N ALA A 148 19.41 -26.83 11.05
CA ALA A 148 19.23 -28.19 11.60
C ALA A 148 20.10 -29.24 10.91
N LEU A 149 20.58 -28.95 9.69
CA LEU A 149 21.37 -29.86 8.86
C LEU A 149 22.88 -29.55 8.83
N GLY A 150 23.31 -28.47 9.49
CA GLY A 150 24.71 -28.06 9.64
C GLY A 150 25.21 -28.27 11.06
#